data_AF-A0A6P0XVB6-F1
#
_entry.id   AF-A0A6P0XVB6-F1
#
_cell.length_a   1.000
_cell.length_b   1.000
_cell.length_c   1.000
_cell.angle_alpha   90.00
_cell.angle_beta   90.00
_cell.angle_gamma   90.00
#
_symmetry.space_group_name_H-M   'P 1'
#
loop_
_entity.id
_entity.type
_entity.pdbx_description
1 polymer ?
#
loop_
_entity_poly.entity_id
_entity_poly.type
_entity_poly.pdbx_seq_one_letter_code
_entity_poly.pdbx_strand_id
1 'polypeptide(L)'
;HGVYRRDRREQGARGKCPEPSESQLQEMRDRLFPRGVVYNSSDELLEQLKTIAQFIQEQILNPTEISPPSNASAMELEFLDEHRDRAIMDAIEGVLSQRLQNLQKSAWYSEFAPHFLPMLRLIYCENKSQSEIARQLNMNNQSQVSRILKLKQMLKQIREEVMEKMLQILLNQAELNSSQGVLDPNAFDSLIELLSRYLDETVFLEAVKENSTGRKYKKMTSLFAEKMRHHLKCSQPN
;
A
#
# COMPACT_ATOMS: atom_id res chain seq x y z
N HIS A 1 8.40 -13.01 -0.71
CA HIS A 1 9.17 -12.48 -1.86
C HIS A 1 10.71 -12.51 -1.69
N GLY A 2 11.28 -12.27 -0.50
CA GLY A 2 12.76 -12.16 -0.33
C GLY A 2 13.58 -13.43 -0.59
N VAL A 3 12.98 -14.62 -0.43
CA VAL A 3 13.58 -15.93 -0.76
C VAL A 3 13.69 -16.08 -2.28
N TYR A 4 12.55 -16.09 -2.98
CA TYR A 4 12.49 -16.19 -4.45
C TYR A 4 13.27 -15.12 -5.23
N ARG A 5 13.35 -13.87 -4.73
CA ARG A 5 14.15 -12.81 -5.39
C ARG A 5 15.65 -13.05 -5.29
N ARG A 6 16.12 -13.70 -4.23
CA ARG A 6 17.53 -14.04 -4.05
C ARG A 6 17.90 -15.16 -5.03
N ASP A 7 17.16 -16.26 -4.97
CA ASP A 7 17.47 -17.46 -5.74
C ASP A 7 17.34 -17.22 -7.24
N ARG A 8 16.35 -16.41 -7.69
CA ARG A 8 16.26 -16.00 -9.11
C ARG A 8 17.43 -15.13 -9.57
N ARG A 9 17.96 -14.25 -8.70
CA ARG A 9 19.14 -13.46 -9.04
C ARG A 9 20.38 -14.33 -9.15
N GLU A 10 20.47 -15.38 -8.32
CA GLU A 10 21.55 -16.35 -8.34
C GLU A 10 21.45 -17.31 -9.54
N GLN A 11 20.24 -17.68 -9.96
CA GLN A 11 19.99 -18.64 -11.07
C GLN A 11 19.79 -17.97 -12.44
N GLY A 12 19.67 -16.64 -12.52
CA GLY A 12 19.48 -15.91 -13.78
C GLY A 12 18.17 -16.20 -14.52
N ALA A 13 17.18 -16.81 -13.85
CA ALA A 13 15.93 -17.26 -14.47
C ALA A 13 15.03 -16.10 -14.91
N ARG A 14 14.42 -16.23 -16.11
CA ARG A 14 13.45 -15.30 -16.70
C ARG A 14 12.16 -16.04 -17.05
N GLY A 15 11.00 -15.42 -16.86
CA GLY A 15 9.68 -16.02 -17.15
C GLY A 15 8.84 -16.28 -15.89
N LYS A 16 7.77 -17.09 -16.03
CA LYS A 16 6.91 -17.53 -14.91
C LYS A 16 7.75 -18.31 -13.90
N CYS A 17 7.44 -18.13 -12.61
CA CYS A 17 8.16 -18.82 -11.55
C CYS A 17 7.92 -20.33 -11.63
N PRO A 18 8.96 -21.17 -11.51
CA PRO A 18 8.75 -22.59 -11.28
C PRO A 18 8.16 -22.82 -9.88
N GLU A 19 7.48 -23.96 -9.72
CA GLU A 19 7.07 -24.46 -8.40
C GLU A 19 8.27 -24.49 -7.44
N PRO A 20 8.04 -24.25 -6.13
CA PRO A 20 9.10 -24.11 -5.17
C PRO A 20 9.67 -25.46 -4.81
N SER A 21 10.96 -25.45 -4.54
CA SER A 21 11.58 -26.55 -3.82
C SER A 21 11.21 -26.51 -2.34
N GLU A 22 11.14 -27.68 -1.71
CA GLU A 22 10.87 -27.87 -0.29
C GLU A 22 11.77 -27.01 0.64
N SER A 23 13.01 -26.75 0.22
CA SER A 23 13.95 -25.88 0.95
C SER A 23 13.55 -24.40 0.95
N GLN A 24 13.01 -23.89 -0.15
CA GLN A 24 12.52 -22.51 -0.25
C GLN A 24 11.29 -22.30 0.61
N LEU A 25 10.48 -23.34 0.74
CA LEU A 25 9.29 -23.38 1.57
C LEU A 25 9.64 -23.34 3.04
N GLN A 26 10.68 -24.08 3.43
CA GLN A 26 11.25 -24.01 4.76
C GLN A 26 11.77 -22.59 5.09
N GLU A 27 12.50 -21.94 4.17
CA GLU A 27 13.03 -20.60 4.40
C GLU A 27 11.92 -19.53 4.53
N MET A 28 10.82 -19.68 3.79
CA MET A 28 9.68 -18.79 3.91
C MET A 28 8.97 -18.95 5.26
N ARG A 29 8.84 -20.20 5.74
CA ARG A 29 8.31 -20.51 7.07
C ARG A 29 9.14 -19.84 8.17
N ASP A 30 10.47 -19.91 8.08
CA ASP A 30 11.37 -19.31 9.07
C ASP A 30 11.26 -17.77 9.15
N ARG A 31 10.94 -17.12 8.01
CA ARG A 31 10.75 -15.65 7.95
C ARG A 31 9.37 -15.18 8.43
N LEU A 32 8.37 -16.05 8.32
CA LEU A 32 6.99 -15.78 8.72
C LEU A 32 6.77 -16.09 10.21
N PHE A 33 7.55 -17.02 10.77
CA PHE A 33 7.52 -17.38 12.19
C PHE A 33 7.62 -16.20 13.17
N PRO A 34 8.60 -15.26 13.07
CA PRO A 34 8.67 -14.11 13.98
C PRO A 34 7.54 -13.09 13.79
N ARG A 35 6.70 -13.24 12.75
CA ARG A 35 5.58 -12.35 12.44
C ARG A 35 4.23 -12.91 12.91
N GLY A 36 4.25 -13.99 13.69
CA GLY A 36 3.05 -14.63 14.25
C GLY A 36 2.30 -15.53 13.27
N VAL A 37 2.91 -15.88 12.13
CA VAL A 37 2.29 -16.68 11.07
C VAL A 37 2.95 -18.06 11.03
N VAL A 38 2.21 -19.12 11.38
CA VAL A 38 2.74 -20.48 11.64
C VAL A 38 1.90 -21.55 10.94
N TYR A 39 2.58 -22.56 10.38
CA TYR A 39 2.02 -23.52 9.42
C TYR A 39 2.55 -24.95 9.62
N ASN A 40 1.69 -25.99 9.57
CA ASN A 40 2.06 -27.38 9.91
C ASN A 40 2.63 -28.29 8.78
N SER A 41 2.30 -28.18 7.48
CA SER A 41 2.89 -28.96 6.37
C SER A 41 3.40 -28.05 5.23
N SER A 42 3.51 -28.58 4.00
CA SER A 42 3.86 -27.83 2.81
C SER A 42 2.81 -27.73 1.67
N ASP A 43 1.55 -28.12 1.88
CA ASP A 43 0.48 -28.01 0.87
C ASP A 43 -0.81 -27.23 1.24
N GLU A 44 -1.20 -27.03 2.50
CA GLU A 44 -2.49 -26.35 2.85
C GLU A 44 -2.40 -24.82 2.74
N LEU A 45 -1.30 -24.23 3.20
CA LEU A 45 -1.08 -22.79 3.03
C LEU A 45 -1.20 -22.43 1.52
N LEU A 46 -0.80 -23.31 0.59
CA LEU A 46 -0.92 -23.17 -0.86
C LEU A 46 -2.33 -22.98 -1.34
N GLU A 47 -3.23 -23.88 -0.98
CA GLU A 47 -4.61 -23.81 -1.45
C GLU A 47 -5.32 -22.56 -0.93
N GLN A 48 -5.00 -22.12 0.29
CA GLN A 48 -5.53 -20.88 0.82
C GLN A 48 -5.04 -19.65 0.06
N LEU A 49 -3.77 -19.62 -0.35
CA LEU A 49 -3.31 -18.52 -1.19
C LEU A 49 -3.83 -18.56 -2.62
N LYS A 50 -4.05 -19.73 -3.19
CA LYS A 50 -4.75 -19.84 -4.47
C LYS A 50 -6.15 -19.28 -4.34
N THR A 51 -6.83 -19.56 -3.23
CA THR A 51 -8.19 -19.07 -2.96
C THR A 51 -8.22 -17.55 -2.81
N ILE A 52 -7.32 -16.96 -2.01
CA ILE A 52 -7.23 -15.51 -1.89
C ILE A 52 -6.82 -14.87 -3.24
N ALA A 53 -5.85 -15.46 -3.94
CA ALA A 53 -5.46 -14.98 -5.27
C ALA A 53 -6.67 -15.00 -6.21
N GLN A 54 -7.38 -16.11 -6.30
CA GLN A 54 -8.56 -16.23 -7.14
C GLN A 54 -9.65 -15.24 -6.74
N PHE A 55 -9.92 -15.07 -5.45
CA PHE A 55 -10.86 -14.08 -4.94
C PHE A 55 -10.48 -12.66 -5.40
N ILE A 56 -9.24 -12.23 -5.20
CA ILE A 56 -8.80 -10.90 -5.66
C ILE A 56 -8.84 -10.81 -7.19
N GLN A 57 -8.55 -11.89 -7.90
CA GLN A 57 -8.64 -11.95 -9.36
C GLN A 57 -10.06 -11.75 -9.86
N GLU A 58 -11.04 -12.40 -9.24
CA GLU A 58 -12.46 -12.23 -9.56
C GLU A 58 -12.90 -10.79 -9.30
N GLN A 59 -12.44 -10.16 -8.22
CA GLN A 59 -12.72 -8.76 -7.93
C GLN A 59 -12.10 -7.78 -8.94
N ILE A 60 -10.93 -8.09 -9.50
CA ILE A 60 -10.25 -7.23 -10.49
C ILE A 60 -10.87 -7.39 -11.89
N LEU A 61 -11.18 -8.62 -12.30
CA LEU A 61 -11.60 -8.92 -13.68
C LEU A 61 -13.10 -8.71 -13.93
N ASN A 62 -13.94 -8.72 -12.89
CA ASN A 62 -15.37 -8.46 -13.01
C ASN A 62 -15.84 -7.22 -12.22
N PRO A 63 -15.45 -5.99 -12.58
CA PRO A 63 -15.99 -4.79 -11.93
C PRO A 63 -17.47 -4.54 -12.26
N THR A 64 -18.06 -5.22 -13.26
CA THR A 64 -19.41 -4.91 -13.77
C THR A 64 -20.06 -6.08 -14.54
N GLU A 65 -20.55 -7.11 -13.85
CA GLU A 65 -21.71 -7.87 -14.35
C GLU A 65 -22.64 -8.17 -13.18
N ILE A 66 -23.75 -7.41 -13.11
CA ILE A 66 -24.81 -7.58 -12.13
C ILE A 66 -25.59 -8.86 -12.49
N SER A 67 -25.04 -10.00 -12.09
CA SER A 67 -25.89 -11.08 -11.57
C SER A 67 -26.27 -10.70 -10.15
N PRO A 68 -27.46 -11.05 -9.62
CA PRO A 68 -27.79 -10.76 -8.24
C PRO A 68 -26.65 -11.31 -7.38
N PRO A 69 -25.98 -10.49 -6.57
CA PRO A 69 -24.90 -10.98 -5.75
C PRO A 69 -25.49 -12.08 -4.88
N SER A 70 -24.92 -13.28 -4.97
CA SER A 70 -24.96 -14.15 -3.80
C SER A 70 -24.47 -13.29 -2.63
N ASN A 71 -25.24 -13.24 -1.53
CA ASN A 71 -24.94 -12.36 -0.39
C ASN A 71 -23.49 -12.48 0.12
N ALA A 72 -22.80 -13.59 -0.17
CA ALA A 72 -21.38 -13.80 0.11
C ALA A 72 -20.45 -12.81 -0.64
N SER A 73 -20.63 -12.61 -1.96
CA SER A 73 -19.71 -11.82 -2.78
C SER A 73 -19.73 -10.33 -2.44
N ALA A 74 -20.87 -9.77 -2.03
CA ALA A 74 -20.97 -8.38 -1.62
C ALA A 74 -20.34 -8.14 -0.24
N MET A 75 -20.54 -9.09 0.70
CA MET A 75 -19.99 -9.03 2.06
C MET A 75 -18.46 -9.16 2.06
N GLU A 76 -17.90 -9.94 1.14
CA GLU A 76 -16.45 -10.13 0.97
C GLU A 76 -15.78 -8.92 0.29
N LEU A 77 -16.49 -8.18 -0.57
CA LEU A 77 -15.98 -6.95 -1.18
C LEU A 77 -15.95 -5.79 -0.16
N GLU A 78 -17.01 -5.65 0.63
CA GLU A 78 -17.06 -4.69 1.74
C GLU A 78 -15.91 -4.94 2.73
N PHE A 79 -15.61 -6.22 3.00
CA PHE A 79 -14.44 -6.60 3.80
C PHE A 79 -13.13 -6.06 3.20
N LEU A 80 -12.86 -6.25 1.90
CA LEU A 80 -11.62 -5.77 1.27
C LEU A 80 -11.51 -4.25 1.29
N ASP A 81 -12.61 -3.54 1.03
CA ASP A 81 -12.67 -2.09 1.01
C ASP A 81 -12.43 -1.50 2.41
N GLU A 82 -13.08 -2.05 3.43
CA GLU A 82 -12.90 -1.63 4.82
C GLU A 82 -11.46 -1.81 5.30
N HIS A 83 -10.87 -2.97 5.01
CA HIS A 83 -9.50 -3.28 5.40
C HIS A 83 -8.49 -2.43 4.64
N ARG A 84 -8.72 -2.18 3.35
CA ARG A 84 -7.91 -1.26 2.53
C ARG A 84 -7.95 0.14 3.12
N ASP A 85 -9.14 0.64 3.41
CA ASP A 85 -9.34 2.00 3.90
C ASP A 85 -8.67 2.21 5.26
N ARG A 86 -8.79 1.23 6.16
CA ARG A 86 -8.07 1.23 7.44
C ARG A 86 -6.56 1.17 7.25
N ALA A 87 -6.07 0.29 6.38
CA ALA A 87 -4.65 0.15 6.10
C ALA A 87 -4.05 1.46 5.54
N ILE A 88 -4.77 2.16 4.67
CA ILE A 88 -4.37 3.48 4.16
C ILE A 88 -4.27 4.49 5.29
N MET A 89 -5.29 4.58 6.15
CA MET A 89 -5.32 5.52 7.27
C MET A 89 -4.16 5.29 8.25
N ASP A 90 -3.94 4.05 8.65
CA ASP A 90 -2.82 3.67 9.52
C ASP A 90 -1.46 4.02 8.91
N ALA A 91 -1.27 3.69 7.63
CA ALA A 91 -0.01 3.96 6.92
C ALA A 91 0.23 5.46 6.73
N ILE A 92 -0.82 6.24 6.46
CA ILE A 92 -0.72 7.71 6.43
C ILE A 92 -0.24 8.23 7.79
N GLU A 93 -0.88 7.83 8.88
CA GLU A 93 -0.52 8.28 10.22
C GLU A 93 0.94 7.91 10.58
N GLY A 94 1.32 6.66 10.35
CA GLY A 94 2.67 6.16 10.62
C GLY A 94 3.74 6.89 9.82
N VAL A 95 3.57 6.97 8.50
CA VAL A 95 4.56 7.62 7.61
C VAL A 95 4.67 9.12 7.89
N LEU A 96 3.56 9.82 8.13
CA LEU A 96 3.60 11.25 8.46
C LEU A 96 4.28 11.51 9.81
N SER A 97 3.95 10.72 10.82
CA SER A 97 4.56 10.83 12.16
C SER A 97 6.06 10.57 12.08
N GLN A 98 6.47 9.51 11.39
CA GLN A 98 7.88 9.19 11.20
C GLN A 98 8.62 10.28 10.43
N ARG A 99 7.99 10.85 9.40
CA ARG A 99 8.58 11.94 8.62
C ARG A 99 8.73 13.22 9.45
N LEU A 100 7.73 13.58 10.23
CA LEU A 100 7.77 14.73 11.13
C LEU A 100 8.90 14.59 12.17
N GLN A 101 9.02 13.43 12.80
CA GLN A 101 10.11 13.14 13.74
C GLN A 101 11.49 13.25 13.07
N ASN A 102 11.63 12.76 11.83
CA ASN A 102 12.87 12.87 11.08
C ASN A 102 13.21 14.33 10.71
N LEU A 103 12.21 15.16 10.44
CA LEU A 103 12.42 16.59 10.22
C LEU A 103 12.85 17.29 11.50
N GLN A 104 12.20 17.01 12.64
CA GLN A 104 12.54 17.57 13.94
C GLN A 104 13.98 17.26 14.36
N LYS A 105 14.48 16.07 14.06
CA LYS A 105 15.86 15.62 14.36
C LYS A 105 16.91 16.10 13.34
N SER A 106 16.49 16.70 12.23
CA SER A 106 17.40 17.11 11.16
C SER A 106 18.13 18.40 11.50
N ALA A 107 19.46 18.40 11.39
CA ALA A 107 20.27 19.62 11.54
C ALA A 107 19.86 20.74 10.58
N TRP A 108 19.39 20.38 9.38
CA TRP A 108 19.11 21.33 8.29
C TRP A 108 17.62 21.61 8.06
N TYR A 109 16.73 20.81 8.66
CA TYR A 109 15.30 20.88 8.35
C TYR A 109 14.40 20.97 9.58
N SER A 110 14.98 21.03 10.78
CA SER A 110 14.23 21.17 12.03
C SER A 110 13.37 22.42 12.07
N GLU A 111 13.87 23.55 11.55
CA GLU A 111 13.12 24.80 11.45
C GLU A 111 11.84 24.70 10.59
N PHE A 112 11.81 23.76 9.64
CA PHE A 112 10.66 23.53 8.76
C PHE A 112 9.69 22.46 9.28
N ALA A 113 10.05 21.74 10.35
CA ALA A 113 9.18 20.72 10.92
C ALA A 113 7.79 21.26 11.31
N PRO A 114 7.64 22.45 11.92
CA PRO A 114 6.33 23.04 12.19
C PRO A 114 5.49 23.28 10.94
N HIS A 115 6.12 23.46 9.77
CA HIS A 115 5.44 23.70 8.50
C HIS A 115 5.05 22.42 7.75
N PHE A 116 5.51 21.24 8.18
CA PHE A 116 5.29 19.99 7.45
C PHE A 116 3.80 19.67 7.24
N LEU A 117 3.02 19.57 8.32
CA LEU A 117 1.58 19.30 8.23
C LEU A 117 0.80 20.47 7.59
N PRO A 118 1.08 21.75 7.90
CA PRO A 118 0.49 22.88 7.18
C PRO A 118 0.71 22.82 5.66
N MET A 119 1.91 22.46 5.20
CA MET A 119 2.17 22.31 3.76
C MET A 119 1.34 21.20 3.13
N LEU A 120 1.16 20.06 3.81
CA LEU A 120 0.29 19.00 3.32
C LEU A 120 -1.17 19.44 3.25
N ARG A 121 -1.65 20.21 4.24
CA ARG A 121 -3.00 20.80 4.19
C ARG A 121 -3.18 21.73 2.98
N LEU A 122 -2.19 22.58 2.70
CA LEU A 122 -2.23 23.46 1.52
C LEU A 122 -2.35 22.66 0.21
N ILE A 123 -1.71 21.49 0.13
CA ILE A 123 -1.81 20.61 -1.05
C ILE A 123 -3.16 19.90 -1.11
N TYR A 124 -3.51 19.15 -0.06
CA TYR A 124 -4.63 18.21 -0.10
C TYR A 124 -5.98 18.86 0.20
N CYS A 125 -6.03 19.91 1.02
CA CYS A 125 -7.26 20.65 1.33
C CYS A 125 -7.48 21.82 0.36
N GLU A 126 -6.43 22.58 0.05
CA GLU A 126 -6.54 23.85 -0.71
C GLU A 126 -6.07 23.76 -2.16
N ASN A 127 -5.62 22.58 -2.63
CA ASN A 127 -5.11 22.34 -3.99
C ASN A 127 -3.98 23.30 -4.41
N LYS A 128 -3.17 23.78 -3.47
CA LYS A 128 -2.03 24.67 -3.78
C LYS A 128 -0.87 23.90 -4.36
N SER A 129 -0.25 24.47 -5.39
CA SER A 129 1.02 23.99 -5.91
C SER A 129 2.16 24.28 -4.93
N GLN A 130 3.24 23.49 -5.01
CA GLN A 130 4.44 23.72 -4.22
C GLN A 130 5.05 25.12 -4.44
N SER A 131 4.85 25.74 -5.61
CA SER A 131 5.30 27.11 -5.89
C SER A 131 4.42 28.17 -5.21
N GLU A 132 3.13 27.91 -5.04
CA GLU A 132 2.23 28.74 -4.23
C GLU A 132 2.54 28.63 -2.74
N ILE A 133 2.80 27.40 -2.27
CA ILE A 133 3.20 27.13 -0.89
C ILE A 133 4.52 27.83 -0.56
N ALA A 134 5.52 27.75 -1.45
CA ALA A 134 6.80 28.41 -1.24
C ALA A 134 6.63 29.92 -1.03
N ARG A 135 5.79 30.57 -1.87
CA ARG A 135 5.48 32.00 -1.73
C ARG A 135 4.71 32.30 -0.43
N GLN A 136 3.75 31.46 -0.05
CA GLN A 136 2.92 31.69 1.14
C GLN A 136 3.70 31.51 2.45
N LEU A 137 4.68 30.61 2.48
CA LEU A 137 5.49 30.31 3.67
C LEU A 137 6.88 30.95 3.63
N ASN A 138 7.11 31.92 2.75
CA ASN A 138 8.40 32.60 2.57
C ASN A 138 9.60 31.65 2.41
N MET A 139 9.40 30.53 1.71
CA MET A 139 10.46 29.58 1.36
C MET A 139 11.18 30.01 0.09
N ASN A 140 12.46 29.64 -0.03
CA ASN A 140 13.34 30.07 -1.12
C ASN A 140 12.80 29.72 -2.51
N ASN A 141 12.25 28.51 -2.67
CA ASN A 141 11.67 28.05 -3.93
C ASN A 141 10.84 26.77 -3.75
N GLN A 142 10.15 26.38 -4.81
CA GLN A 142 9.40 25.12 -4.91
C GLN A 142 10.25 23.88 -4.54
N SER A 143 11.55 23.90 -4.89
CA SER A 143 12.46 22.77 -4.64
C SER A 143 12.71 22.55 -3.15
N GLN A 144 12.65 23.59 -2.32
CA GLN A 144 12.71 23.48 -0.86
C GLN A 144 11.47 22.77 -0.31
N VAL A 145 10.27 23.18 -0.76
CA VAL A 145 8.99 22.51 -0.43
C VAL A 145 9.05 21.03 -0.82
N SER A 146 9.53 20.72 -2.03
CA SER A 146 9.66 19.33 -2.49
C SER A 146 10.61 18.49 -1.63
N ARG A 147 11.72 19.07 -1.14
CA ARG A 147 12.69 18.36 -0.28
C ARG A 147 12.15 18.11 1.12
N ILE A 148 11.33 19.04 1.64
CA ILE A 148 10.70 18.87 2.96
C ILE A 148 9.61 17.81 2.86
N LEU A 149 8.68 17.96 1.91
CA LEU A 149 7.53 17.07 1.77
C LEU A 149 7.88 15.67 1.26
N LYS A 150 8.78 15.56 0.27
CA LYS A 150 9.13 14.30 -0.41
C LYS A 150 7.91 13.46 -0.82
N LEU A 151 6.89 14.09 -1.40
CA LEU A 151 5.59 13.46 -1.72
C LEU A 151 5.71 12.12 -2.45
N LYS A 152 6.57 12.02 -3.47
CA LYS A 152 6.79 10.77 -4.21
C LYS A 152 7.34 9.64 -3.32
N GLN A 153 8.30 9.96 -2.45
CA GLN A 153 8.87 8.98 -1.52
C GLN A 153 7.83 8.58 -0.47
N MET A 154 7.09 9.55 0.06
CA MET A 154 6.04 9.33 1.05
C MET A 154 4.93 8.44 0.49
N LEU A 155 4.44 8.72 -0.72
CA LEU A 155 3.45 7.90 -1.40
C LEU A 155 3.94 6.46 -1.61
N LYS A 156 5.21 6.29 -2.00
CA LYS A 156 5.83 4.97 -2.14
C LYS A 156 5.86 4.21 -0.81
N GLN A 157 6.24 4.87 0.28
CA GLN A 157 6.29 4.28 1.62
C GLN A 157 4.90 3.86 2.09
N ILE A 158 3.90 4.75 1.93
CA ILE A 158 2.51 4.43 2.29
C ILE A 158 2.01 3.23 1.47
N ARG A 159 2.29 3.18 0.15
CA ARG A 159 1.94 2.04 -0.69
C ARG A 159 2.57 0.74 -0.20
N GLU A 160 3.85 0.77 0.18
CA GLU A 160 4.55 -0.40 0.73
C GLU A 160 3.91 -0.88 2.04
N GLU A 161 3.58 0.03 2.95
CA GLU A 161 2.94 -0.31 4.22
C GLU A 161 1.50 -0.82 4.05
N VAL A 162 0.71 -0.21 3.16
CA VAL A 162 -0.65 -0.68 2.83
C VAL A 162 -0.60 -2.09 2.23
N MET A 163 0.33 -2.33 1.30
CA MET A 163 0.52 -3.65 0.69
C MET A 163 0.86 -4.70 1.75
N GLU A 164 1.77 -4.39 2.68
CA GLU A 164 2.15 -5.31 3.75
C GLU A 164 0.98 -5.59 4.70
N LYS A 165 0.24 -4.55 5.13
CA LYS A 165 -0.94 -4.71 6.00
C LYS A 165 -2.04 -5.52 5.32
N MET A 166 -2.38 -5.22 4.08
CA MET A 166 -3.41 -5.94 3.33
C MET A 166 -3.03 -7.39 3.11
N LEU A 167 -1.76 -7.66 2.78
CA LEU A 167 -1.28 -9.03 2.65
C LEU A 167 -1.39 -9.79 3.97
N GLN A 168 -1.04 -9.18 5.10
CA GLN A 168 -1.19 -9.79 6.42
C GLN A 168 -2.66 -10.06 6.77
N ILE A 169 -3.56 -9.12 6.48
CA ILE A 169 -5.01 -9.28 6.72
C ILE A 169 -5.56 -10.46 5.92
N LEU A 170 -5.23 -10.53 4.63
CA LEU A 170 -5.70 -11.59 3.75
C LEU A 170 -5.16 -12.95 4.17
N LEU A 171 -3.87 -13.00 4.53
CA LEU A 171 -3.29 -14.21 5.11
C LEU A 171 -4.08 -14.61 6.36
N ASN A 172 -4.35 -13.70 7.29
CA ASN A 172 -5.07 -14.01 8.52
C ASN A 172 -6.53 -14.43 8.31
N GLN A 173 -7.22 -13.86 7.31
CA GLN A 173 -8.63 -14.12 7.02
C GLN A 173 -8.85 -15.52 6.42
N ALA A 174 -7.90 -16.03 5.65
CA ALA A 174 -7.95 -17.40 5.12
C ALA A 174 -7.73 -18.49 6.19
N GLU A 175 -8.04 -18.18 7.46
CA GLU A 175 -7.84 -19.04 8.64
C GLU A 175 -6.44 -19.69 8.72
N LEU A 176 -5.42 -19.01 8.18
CA LEU A 176 -4.03 -19.45 8.19
C LEU A 176 -3.36 -19.44 9.58
N ASN A 177 -4.15 -19.27 10.64
CA ASN A 177 -3.75 -19.42 12.03
C ASN A 177 -3.95 -20.84 12.57
N SER A 178 -4.29 -21.82 11.74
CA SER A 178 -4.28 -23.22 12.14
C SER A 178 -4.03 -24.17 10.98
N SER A 179 -2.77 -24.62 10.92
CA SER A 179 -2.48 -26.05 10.94
C SER A 179 -2.38 -26.88 9.65
N GLN A 180 -1.75 -26.40 8.57
CA GLN A 180 -0.78 -27.11 7.70
C GLN A 180 -0.29 -26.17 6.55
N GLY A 181 1.02 -25.85 6.50
CA GLY A 181 1.63 -25.07 5.41
C GLY A 181 1.55 -25.81 4.08
N VAL A 182 1.98 -25.36 2.90
CA VAL A 182 2.85 -24.29 2.37
C VAL A 182 2.28 -23.87 1.03
N LEU A 183 2.65 -22.67 0.56
CA LEU A 183 2.36 -21.97 -0.70
C LEU A 183 2.93 -22.51 -1.99
N ASP A 184 2.08 -22.56 -3.02
CA ASP A 184 2.52 -22.39 -4.40
C ASP A 184 2.97 -20.94 -4.55
N PRO A 185 4.21 -20.70 -4.98
CA PRO A 185 4.78 -19.41 -5.25
C PRO A 185 4.06 -18.77 -6.41
N ASN A 186 3.48 -19.54 -7.34
CA ASN A 186 2.64 -18.95 -8.37
C ASN A 186 1.36 -18.41 -7.76
N ALA A 187 0.73 -19.10 -6.81
CA ALA A 187 -0.40 -18.60 -6.05
C ALA A 187 -0.07 -17.37 -5.20
N PHE A 188 1.08 -17.38 -4.50
CA PHE A 188 1.51 -16.22 -3.71
C PHE A 188 1.95 -15.03 -4.56
N ASP A 189 2.69 -15.27 -5.64
CA ASP A 189 3.09 -14.23 -6.58
C ASP A 189 1.84 -13.69 -7.30
N SER A 190 0.90 -14.56 -7.65
CA SER A 190 -0.41 -14.15 -8.19
C SER A 190 -1.16 -13.31 -7.16
N LEU A 191 -1.23 -13.74 -5.90
CA LEU A 191 -1.86 -12.94 -4.84
C LEU A 191 -1.21 -11.57 -4.71
N ILE A 192 0.13 -11.50 -4.65
CA ILE A 192 0.87 -10.24 -4.55
C ILE A 192 0.60 -9.37 -5.78
N GLU A 193 0.62 -9.94 -6.98
CA GLU A 193 0.39 -9.21 -8.21
C GLU A 193 -1.04 -8.68 -8.30
N LEU A 194 -2.01 -9.50 -7.92
CA LEU A 194 -3.42 -9.15 -7.88
C LEU A 194 -3.69 -8.10 -6.82
N LEU A 195 -3.25 -8.31 -5.59
CA LEU A 195 -3.39 -7.30 -4.54
C LEU A 195 -2.66 -6.00 -4.91
N SER A 196 -1.48 -6.08 -5.52
CA SER A 196 -0.76 -4.90 -6.02
C SER A 196 -1.58 -4.17 -7.08
N ARG A 197 -2.16 -4.89 -8.03
CA ARG A 197 -3.00 -4.32 -9.09
C ARG A 197 -4.26 -3.69 -8.50
N TYR A 198 -4.97 -4.40 -7.63
CA TYR A 198 -6.14 -3.90 -6.91
C TYR A 198 -5.81 -2.59 -6.17
N LEU A 199 -4.74 -2.55 -5.38
CA LEU A 199 -4.33 -1.33 -4.66
C LEU A 199 -3.90 -0.21 -5.60
N ASP A 200 -3.20 -0.53 -6.69
CA ASP A 200 -2.81 0.47 -7.68
C ASP A 200 -4.03 1.07 -8.38
N GLU A 201 -4.97 0.24 -8.84
CA GLU A 201 -6.16 0.69 -9.56
C GLU A 201 -7.15 1.45 -8.66
N THR A 202 -7.35 0.98 -7.42
CA THR A 202 -8.31 1.59 -6.49
C THR A 202 -7.76 2.78 -5.72
N VAL A 203 -6.44 2.87 -5.51
CA VAL A 203 -5.82 3.88 -4.62
C VAL A 203 -4.70 4.66 -5.31
N PHE A 204 -3.66 3.97 -5.78
CA PHE A 204 -2.36 4.62 -6.00
C PHE A 204 -2.14 5.19 -7.40
N LEU A 205 -2.84 4.72 -8.42
CA LEU A 205 -2.68 5.18 -9.80
C LEU A 205 -3.04 6.67 -9.92
N GLU A 206 -4.23 7.07 -9.43
CA GLU A 206 -4.63 8.49 -9.43
C GLU A 206 -3.78 9.31 -8.46
N ALA A 207 -3.43 8.76 -7.28
CA ALA A 207 -2.57 9.44 -6.31
C ALA A 207 -1.17 9.77 -6.89
N VAL A 208 -0.61 8.88 -7.72
CA VAL A 208 0.65 9.12 -8.43
C VAL A 208 0.46 10.26 -9.44
N LYS A 209 -0.62 10.26 -10.22
CA LYS A 209 -0.87 11.32 -11.22
C LYS A 209 -1.04 12.69 -10.57
N GLU A 210 -1.79 12.75 -9.47
CA GLU A 210 -2.00 13.94 -8.66
C GLU A 210 -0.70 14.50 -8.07
N ASN A 211 0.18 13.63 -7.55
CA ASN A 211 1.46 14.03 -6.95
C ASN A 211 2.60 14.24 -7.96
N SER A 212 2.45 13.81 -9.21
CA SER A 212 3.50 13.86 -10.24
C SER A 212 3.38 15.05 -11.19
N THR A 213 2.18 15.61 -11.36
CA THR A 213 1.92 16.61 -12.41
C THR A 213 1.82 18.02 -11.84
N GLY A 214 2.67 18.93 -12.33
CA GLY A 214 2.50 20.36 -12.08
C GLY A 214 1.20 20.86 -12.71
N ARG A 215 0.36 21.58 -11.94
CA ARG A 215 -0.89 22.31 -12.28
C ARG A 215 -1.97 21.60 -13.12
N LYS A 216 -1.72 20.43 -13.71
CA LYS A 216 -2.64 19.78 -14.65
C LYS A 216 -3.78 19.02 -13.95
N TYR A 217 -3.54 18.52 -12.74
CA TYR A 217 -4.58 17.98 -11.87
C TYR A 217 -5.14 19.10 -10.99
N LYS A 218 -6.35 19.58 -11.32
CA LYS A 218 -7.04 20.66 -10.60
C LYS A 218 -7.75 20.20 -9.33
N LYS A 219 -7.97 18.90 -9.15
CA LYS A 219 -8.71 18.36 -8.01
C LYS A 219 -7.99 17.11 -7.49
N MET A 220 -7.71 17.11 -6.19
CA MET A 220 -7.20 15.97 -5.43
C MET A 220 -8.38 15.03 -5.10
N THR A 221 -8.85 14.24 -6.05
CA THR A 221 -10.08 13.43 -5.91
C THR A 221 -9.81 11.95 -5.71
N SER A 222 -8.56 11.50 -5.76
CA SER A 222 -8.22 10.10 -5.47
C SER A 222 -8.66 9.71 -4.06
N LEU A 223 -8.96 8.41 -3.89
CA LEU A 223 -9.24 7.83 -2.57
C LEU A 223 -8.09 8.11 -1.59
N PHE A 224 -6.84 8.02 -2.07
CA PHE A 224 -5.67 8.41 -1.28
C PHE A 224 -5.76 9.86 -0.77
N ALA A 225 -6.08 10.81 -1.66
CA ALA A 225 -6.22 12.21 -1.29
C ALA A 225 -7.38 12.45 -0.31
N GLU A 226 -8.48 11.71 -0.45
CA GLU A 226 -9.60 11.73 0.50
C GLU A 226 -9.17 11.26 1.89
N LYS A 227 -8.53 10.09 2.00
CA LYS A 227 -8.02 9.58 3.27
C LYS A 227 -6.98 10.51 3.88
N MET A 228 -6.09 11.09 3.06
CA MET A 228 -5.14 12.10 3.48
C MET A 228 -5.84 13.35 4.04
N ARG A 229 -6.89 13.85 3.39
CA ARG A 229 -7.67 14.98 3.91
C ARG A 229 -8.35 14.65 5.24
N HIS A 230 -8.92 13.45 5.34
CA HIS A 230 -9.56 12.99 6.57
C HIS A 230 -8.56 12.95 7.72
N HIS A 231 -7.39 12.34 7.52
CA HIS A 231 -6.30 12.32 8.51
C HIS A 231 -5.83 13.73 8.88
N LEU A 232 -5.66 14.61 7.88
CA LEU A 232 -5.26 16.00 8.10
C LEU A 232 -6.35 16.85 8.75
N LYS A 233 -7.57 16.33 8.96
CA LYS A 233 -8.73 17.08 9.48
C LYS A 233 -8.98 18.36 8.68
N CYS A 234 -8.96 18.25 7.35
CA CYS A 234 -9.40 19.35 6.50
C CYS A 234 -10.89 19.62 6.81
N SER A 235 -11.23 20.83 7.27
CA SER A 235 -12.63 21.24 7.28
C SER A 235 -13.17 21.15 5.85
N GLN A 236 -14.34 20.54 5.66
CA GLN A 236 -15.02 20.60 4.37
C GLN A 236 -15.11 22.08 3.96
N PRO A 237 -14.70 22.47 2.74
CA PRO A 237 -15.02 23.79 2.25
C PRO A 237 -16.55 23.92 2.24
N ASN A 238 -17.07 24.90 2.99
CA ASN A 238 -18.48 25.31 2.92
C ASN A 238 -18.89 25.63 1.49
#